data_AF-A0A1M7FAQ5-F1
#
_entry.id   AF-A0A1M7FAQ5-F1
#
_cell.length_a   1.000
_cell.length_b   1.000
_cell.length_c   1.000
_cell.angle_alpha   90.00
_cell.angle_beta   90.00
_cell.angle_gamma   90.00
#
_symmetry.space_group_name_H-M   'P 1'
#
loop_
_entity.id
_entity.type
_entity.pdbx_description
1 polymer ?
#
loop_
_entity_poly.entity_id
_entity_poly.type
_entity_poly.pdbx_seq_one_letter_code
_entity_poly.pdbx_strand_id
1 'polypeptide(L)'
;MKKFAILFVLLFISCNNQRKETHNSTEKKISKEKVIQDISILRKCGFFEEFQNLTDIEVLDKLHARRIKEYSEMFEKLYNPGMNIDEFELACLDSHKMIYMDLEADVSSENHVYKDVINMFSLLSKGTFDPENIEEKWLSHSGPIKVNFKFNNEIVGFEPKYSDDWLDSKVFEICMDKIKTKNIRIVECLGENKYGYGQSVAFMRLTETEQKILEKEYHYKFRN
;
A
#
# COMPACT_ATOMS: atom_id res chain seq x y z
N MET A 1 -1.40 -29.66 7.63
CA MET A 1 -1.63 -28.58 6.65
C MET A 1 -1.20 -27.27 7.28
N LYS A 2 -0.01 -26.77 6.93
CA LYS A 2 0.50 -25.49 7.43
C LYS A 2 -0.19 -24.38 6.63
N LYS A 3 -0.95 -23.51 7.30
CA LYS A 3 -1.50 -22.30 6.70
C LYS A 3 -0.33 -21.32 6.53
N PHE A 4 0.08 -21.06 5.30
CA PHE A 4 0.89 -19.89 4.98
C PHE A 4 -0.02 -18.67 5.15
N ALA A 5 0.10 -17.97 6.28
CA ALA A 5 -0.35 -16.60 6.36
C ALA A 5 0.70 -15.76 5.63
N ILE A 6 0.36 -15.29 4.43
CA ILE A 6 1.13 -14.24 3.77
C ILE A 6 0.86 -12.98 4.59
N LEU A 7 1.76 -12.71 5.53
CA LEU A 7 1.75 -11.49 6.32
C LEU A 7 2.42 -10.42 5.45
N PHE A 8 1.61 -9.64 4.73
CA PHE A 8 2.08 -8.41 4.09
C PHE A 8 2.41 -7.41 5.20
N VAL A 9 3.66 -7.44 5.67
CA VAL A 9 4.15 -6.44 6.62
C VAL A 9 4.74 -5.29 5.84
N LEU A 10 4.06 -4.15 5.87
CA LEU A 10 4.69 -2.87 5.61
C LEU A 10 5.49 -2.50 6.86
N LEU A 11 6.73 -3.01 6.96
CA LEU A 11 7.68 -2.62 7.99
C LEU A 11 8.22 -1.24 7.67
N PHE A 12 7.63 -0.19 8.24
CA PHE A 12 8.29 1.10 8.36
C PHE A 12 9.29 1.04 9.52
N ILE A 13 10.52 0.61 9.23
CA ILE A 13 11.68 0.95 10.06
C ILE A 13 12.57 1.86 9.23
N SER A 14 12.15 3.13 9.10
CA SER A 14 13.06 4.18 8.61
C SER A 14 14.17 4.39 9.65
N CYS A 15 15.30 3.75 9.43
CA CYS A 15 16.52 3.90 10.20
C CYS A 15 17.57 4.70 9.41
N ASN A 16 17.31 5.98 9.10
CA ASN A 16 18.40 6.96 8.97
C ASN A 16 17.89 8.39 8.77
N ASN A 17 18.08 9.27 9.76
CA ASN A 17 19.12 10.31 9.71
C ASN A 17 18.92 11.25 10.91
N GLN A 18 19.81 11.16 11.91
CA GLN A 18 19.89 12.13 12.99
C GLN A 18 20.37 13.48 12.46
N ARG A 19 19.44 14.34 12.01
CA ARG A 19 19.64 15.78 12.14
C ARG A 19 19.13 16.21 13.52
N LYS A 20 20.06 16.66 14.36
CA LYS A 20 19.79 17.38 15.59
C LYS A 20 19.08 18.70 15.25
N GLU A 21 17.78 18.66 15.03
CA GLU A 21 16.92 19.79 15.32
C GLU A 21 16.31 19.55 16.69
N THR A 22 16.62 20.45 17.61
CA THR A 22 15.87 20.63 18.86
C THR A 22 14.45 21.05 18.52
N HIS A 23 13.63 20.09 18.09
CA HIS A 23 12.19 20.24 18.02
C HIS A 23 11.63 19.61 19.30
N ASN A 24 11.05 20.45 20.15
CA ASN A 24 9.96 20.03 21.02
C ASN A 24 8.81 19.56 20.12
N SER A 25 8.93 18.38 19.51
CA SER A 25 7.82 17.71 18.84
C SER A 25 6.97 17.09 19.94
N THR A 26 6.13 17.89 20.58
CA THR A 26 4.88 17.34 21.11
C THR A 26 4.19 16.70 19.91
N GLU A 27 4.29 15.37 19.78
CA GLU A 27 3.52 14.59 18.81
C GLU A 27 2.09 15.13 18.86
N LYS A 28 1.65 15.73 17.75
CA LYS A 28 0.33 16.33 17.68
C LYS A 28 -0.67 15.20 17.81
N LYS A 29 -1.21 15.02 19.02
CA LYS A 29 -2.20 13.98 19.31
C LYS A 29 -3.45 14.25 18.49
N ILE A 30 -3.70 13.41 17.50
CA ILE A 30 -4.92 13.34 16.71
C ILE A 30 -6.02 12.79 17.62
N SER A 31 -7.13 13.53 17.68
CA SER A 31 -8.26 13.15 18.53
C SER A 31 -9.07 12.03 17.87
N LYS A 32 -9.81 11.26 18.68
CA LYS A 32 -10.70 10.21 18.19
C LYS A 32 -11.73 10.77 17.19
N GLU A 33 -12.21 11.98 17.45
CA GLU A 33 -13.21 12.68 16.63
C GLU A 33 -12.65 13.01 15.24
N LYS A 34 -11.37 13.42 15.14
CA LYS A 34 -10.71 13.65 13.85
C LYS A 34 -10.62 12.33 13.06
N VAL A 35 -10.20 11.24 13.69
CA VAL A 35 -10.12 9.93 13.01
C VAL A 35 -11.48 9.48 12.52
N ILE A 36 -12.54 9.67 13.31
CA ILE A 36 -13.93 9.37 12.88
C ILE A 36 -14.34 10.24 11.68
N GLN A 37 -13.99 11.53 11.71
CA GLN A 37 -14.25 12.43 10.58
C GLN A 37 -13.53 11.93 9.31
N ASP A 38 -12.27 11.50 9.44
CA ASP A 38 -11.48 10.99 8.32
C ASP A 38 -12.02 9.67 7.79
N ILE A 39 -12.47 8.77 8.66
CA ILE A 39 -13.20 7.57 8.25
C ILE A 39 -14.40 7.95 7.38
N SER A 40 -15.20 8.95 7.79
CA SER A 40 -16.36 9.37 6.98
C SER A 40 -15.96 9.95 5.62
N ILE A 41 -14.86 10.71 5.53
CA ILE A 41 -14.36 11.28 4.27
C ILE A 41 -13.83 10.18 3.35
N LEU A 42 -13.00 9.28 3.87
CA LEU A 42 -12.45 8.15 3.12
C LEU A 42 -13.57 7.22 2.64
N ARG A 43 -14.62 6.98 3.43
CA ARG A 43 -15.79 6.19 3.02
C ARG A 43 -16.55 6.82 1.86
N LYS A 44 -16.66 8.15 1.80
CA LYS A 44 -17.18 8.85 0.61
C LYS A 44 -16.29 8.66 -0.62
N CYS A 45 -15.02 8.32 -0.42
CA CYS A 45 -14.05 7.98 -1.46
C CYS A 45 -13.99 6.47 -1.75
N GLY A 46 -14.96 5.70 -1.25
CA GLY A 46 -15.10 4.26 -1.46
C GLY A 46 -14.15 3.38 -0.63
N PHE A 47 -13.41 3.96 0.34
CA PHE A 47 -12.62 3.18 1.29
C PHE A 47 -13.54 2.44 2.28
N PHE A 48 -13.04 1.34 2.80
CA PHE A 48 -13.69 0.51 3.81
C PHE A 48 -15.05 -0.03 3.37
N GLU A 49 -15.16 -0.41 2.09
CA GLU A 49 -16.37 -0.93 1.47
C GLU A 49 -16.88 -2.21 2.16
N GLU A 50 -15.97 -3.04 2.69
CA GLU A 50 -16.29 -4.21 3.52
C GLU A 50 -17.11 -3.87 4.78
N PHE A 51 -17.10 -2.60 5.21
CA PHE A 51 -17.82 -2.07 6.35
C PHE A 51 -18.97 -1.14 5.95
N GLN A 52 -19.53 -1.26 4.74
CA GLN A 52 -20.60 -0.37 4.26
C GLN A 52 -21.84 -0.31 5.18
N ASN A 53 -22.13 -1.39 5.92
CA ASN A 53 -23.28 -1.48 6.82
C ASN A 53 -22.99 -1.03 8.25
N LEU A 54 -21.78 -0.53 8.53
CA LEU A 54 -21.36 -0.07 9.84
C LEU A 54 -21.35 1.48 9.90
N THR A 55 -21.55 2.02 11.10
CA THR A 55 -21.29 3.42 11.41
C THR A 55 -19.79 3.71 11.44
N ASP A 56 -19.39 4.97 11.31
CA ASP A 56 -17.97 5.35 11.33
C ASP A 56 -17.27 5.01 12.65
N ILE A 57 -18.01 5.00 13.76
CA ILE A 57 -17.52 4.56 15.08
C ILE A 57 -17.26 3.05 15.08
N GLU A 58 -18.19 2.26 14.54
CA GLU A 58 -18.01 0.81 14.43
C GLU A 58 -16.86 0.46 13.47
N VAL A 59 -16.68 1.22 12.39
CA VAL A 59 -15.52 1.08 11.50
C VAL A 59 -14.23 1.36 12.26
N LEU A 60 -14.16 2.44 13.04
CA LEU A 60 -13.00 2.73 13.88
C LEU A 60 -12.65 1.55 14.79
N ASP A 61 -13.64 1.00 15.49
CA ASP A 61 -13.45 -0.12 16.41
C ASP A 61 -12.96 -1.38 15.68
N LYS A 62 -13.48 -1.65 14.46
CA LYS A 62 -13.02 -2.77 13.62
C LYS A 62 -11.59 -2.59 13.14
N LEU A 63 -11.24 -1.40 12.67
CA LEU A 63 -9.88 -1.08 12.24
C LEU A 63 -8.90 -1.16 13.40
N HIS A 64 -9.28 -0.67 14.58
CA HIS A 64 -8.46 -0.75 15.79
C HIS A 64 -8.21 -2.20 16.22
N ALA A 65 -9.27 -3.02 16.24
CA ALA A 65 -9.14 -4.44 16.56
C ALA A 65 -8.24 -5.19 15.57
N ARG A 66 -8.34 -4.87 14.27
CA ARG A 66 -7.46 -5.41 13.23
C ARG A 66 -6.00 -5.06 13.51
N ARG A 67 -5.70 -3.78 13.77
CA ARG A 67 -4.34 -3.33 14.09
C ARG A 67 -3.79 -3.95 15.36
N ILE A 68 -4.59 -4.07 16.42
CA ILE A 68 -4.16 -4.78 17.64
C ILE A 68 -3.75 -6.21 17.30
N LYS A 69 -4.56 -6.92 16.52
CA LYS A 69 -4.26 -8.30 16.12
C LYS A 69 -2.95 -8.38 15.32
N GLU A 70 -2.82 -7.59 14.25
CA GLU A 70 -1.65 -7.60 13.37
C GLU A 70 -0.36 -7.29 14.11
N TYR A 71 -0.36 -6.23 14.93
CA TYR A 71 0.81 -5.87 15.70
C TYR A 71 1.11 -6.88 16.81
N SER A 72 0.07 -7.49 17.40
CA SER A 72 0.29 -8.52 18.42
C SER A 72 0.91 -9.79 17.83
N GLU A 73 0.51 -10.16 16.61
CA GLU A 73 1.11 -11.26 15.86
C GLU A 73 2.57 -10.95 15.50
N MET A 74 2.86 -9.72 15.03
CA MET A 74 4.22 -9.27 14.69
C MET A 74 5.17 -9.28 15.89
N PHE A 75 4.72 -8.81 17.05
CA PHE A 75 5.57 -8.72 18.24
C PHE A 75 5.46 -9.94 19.18
N GLU A 76 4.73 -10.98 18.75
CA GLU A 76 4.46 -12.20 19.52
C GLU A 76 3.94 -11.94 20.95
N LYS A 77 3.24 -10.81 21.16
CA LYS A 77 2.69 -10.38 22.45
C LYS A 77 1.53 -9.41 22.24
N LEU A 78 0.64 -9.28 23.23
CA LEU A 78 -0.42 -8.26 23.15
C LEU A 78 0.19 -6.86 22.97
N TYR A 79 -0.10 -6.23 21.85
CA TYR A 79 0.37 -4.90 21.50
C TYR A 79 -0.79 -4.08 20.97
N ASN A 80 -1.01 -2.90 21.56
CA ASN A 80 -2.02 -1.96 21.12
C ASN A 80 -1.34 -0.72 20.53
N PRO A 81 -1.32 -0.56 19.19
CA PRO A 81 -0.71 0.60 18.55
C PRO A 81 -1.54 1.89 18.71
N GLY A 82 -2.74 1.81 19.30
CA GLY A 82 -3.69 2.91 19.36
C GLY A 82 -4.32 3.24 18.01
N MET A 83 -5.06 4.35 17.97
CA MET A 83 -5.66 4.93 16.75
C MET A 83 -5.34 6.41 16.61
N ASN A 84 -4.25 6.88 17.21
CA ASN A 84 -3.73 8.22 16.99
C ASN A 84 -2.94 8.25 15.67
N ILE A 85 -3.65 8.08 14.56
CA ILE A 85 -3.09 8.02 13.21
C ILE A 85 -3.74 9.06 12.31
N ASP A 86 -3.02 9.55 11.31
CA ASP A 86 -3.53 10.54 10.37
C ASP A 86 -4.38 9.92 9.27
N GLU A 87 -4.95 10.76 8.40
CA GLU A 87 -5.78 10.32 7.28
C GLU A 87 -5.03 9.44 6.27
N PHE A 88 -3.71 9.58 6.14
CA PHE A 88 -2.90 8.81 5.20
C PHE A 88 -2.65 7.41 5.74
N GLU A 89 -2.18 7.32 6.98
CA GLU A 89 -2.03 6.05 7.71
C GLU A 89 -3.36 5.31 7.82
N LEU A 90 -4.47 6.04 8.00
CA LEU A 90 -5.81 5.46 8.00
C LEU A 90 -6.18 4.89 6.63
N ALA A 91 -5.90 5.61 5.54
CA ALA A 91 -6.14 5.13 4.18
C ALA A 91 -5.32 3.86 3.84
N CYS A 92 -4.09 3.74 4.38
CA CYS A 92 -3.25 2.55 4.24
C CYS A 92 -3.86 1.28 4.85
N LEU A 93 -4.86 1.39 5.72
CA LEU A 93 -5.55 0.23 6.31
C LEU A 93 -6.53 -0.45 5.35
N ASP A 94 -6.80 0.13 4.17
CA ASP A 94 -7.62 -0.48 3.11
C ASP A 94 -6.79 -0.83 1.86
N SER A 95 -6.31 -2.06 1.84
CA SER A 95 -5.53 -2.62 0.73
C SER A 95 -6.32 -2.79 -0.58
N HIS A 96 -7.65 -2.64 -0.59
CA HIS A 96 -8.47 -2.64 -1.82
C HIS A 96 -8.57 -1.27 -2.47
N LYS A 97 -8.10 -0.23 -1.78
CA LYS A 97 -8.13 1.17 -2.23
C LYS A 97 -6.77 1.81 -2.26
N MET A 98 -5.80 1.30 -1.51
CA MET A 98 -4.48 1.89 -1.43
C MET A 98 -3.38 0.83 -1.35
N ILE A 99 -2.29 1.07 -2.07
CA ILE A 99 -0.98 0.47 -1.85
C ILE A 99 -0.10 1.59 -1.33
N TYR A 100 0.62 1.36 -0.25
CA TYR A 100 1.72 2.21 0.21
C TYR A 100 2.88 1.28 0.48
N MET A 101 4.06 1.53 -0.09
CA MET A 101 5.20 0.65 0.11
C MET A 101 6.53 1.40 0.05
N ASP A 102 7.48 0.95 0.85
CA ASP A 102 8.88 1.31 0.70
C ASP A 102 9.46 0.63 -0.55
N LEU A 103 10.33 1.35 -1.27
CA LEU A 103 11.07 0.79 -2.40
C LEU A 103 12.34 0.07 -1.94
N GLU A 104 12.84 0.34 -0.73
CA GLU A 104 13.86 -0.48 -0.05
C GLU A 104 13.16 -1.71 0.55
N ALA A 105 12.90 -2.71 -0.29
CA ALA A 105 11.92 -3.77 -0.04
C ALA A 105 12.55 -5.16 0.15
N ASP A 106 13.82 -5.22 0.62
CA ASP A 106 14.57 -6.46 0.81
C ASP A 106 14.60 -7.35 -0.45
N VAL A 107 14.78 -6.75 -1.62
CA VAL A 107 14.73 -7.46 -2.91
C VAL A 107 15.87 -8.49 -2.99
N SER A 108 15.53 -9.78 -2.95
CA SER A 108 16.49 -10.87 -2.96
C SER A 108 15.88 -12.17 -3.51
N SER A 109 16.73 -13.15 -3.84
CA SER A 109 16.27 -14.46 -4.35
C SER A 109 15.38 -15.26 -3.39
N GLU A 110 15.39 -14.91 -2.10
CA GLU A 110 14.60 -15.54 -1.04
C GLU A 110 13.29 -14.78 -0.76
N ASN A 111 13.16 -13.56 -1.29
CA ASN A 111 12.04 -12.67 -1.07
C ASN A 111 11.34 -12.36 -2.40
N HIS A 112 10.11 -12.83 -2.57
CA HIS A 112 9.38 -12.76 -3.84
C HIS A 112 8.67 -11.41 -4.05
N VAL A 113 9.40 -10.31 -3.89
CA VAL A 113 8.86 -8.95 -3.82
C VAL A 113 8.08 -8.58 -5.08
N TYR A 114 8.55 -8.97 -6.27
CA TYR A 114 7.85 -8.63 -7.52
C TYR A 114 6.51 -9.35 -7.62
N LYS A 115 6.47 -10.61 -7.19
CA LYS A 115 5.21 -11.36 -7.09
C LYS A 115 4.25 -10.71 -6.10
N ASP A 116 4.74 -10.26 -4.97
CA ASP A 116 3.94 -9.61 -3.93
C ASP A 116 3.34 -8.29 -4.42
N VAL A 117 4.12 -7.47 -5.13
CA VAL A 117 3.62 -6.25 -5.78
C VAL A 117 2.55 -6.56 -6.82
N ILE A 118 2.75 -7.58 -7.66
CA ILE A 118 1.76 -8.00 -8.66
C ILE A 118 0.44 -8.40 -7.97
N ASN A 119 0.52 -9.12 -6.84
CA ASN A 119 -0.66 -9.48 -6.04
C ASN A 119 -1.33 -8.26 -5.41
N MET A 120 -0.56 -7.28 -4.92
CA MET A 120 -1.10 -6.02 -4.40
C MET A 120 -1.90 -5.27 -5.48
N PHE A 121 -1.38 -5.18 -6.70
CA PHE A 121 -2.11 -4.56 -7.82
C PHE A 121 -3.35 -5.36 -8.22
N SER A 122 -3.32 -6.69 -8.07
CA SER A 122 -4.51 -7.51 -8.29
C SER A 122 -5.62 -7.14 -7.30
N LEU A 123 -5.28 -7.06 -6.02
CA LEU A 123 -6.20 -6.65 -4.96
C LEU A 123 -6.72 -5.23 -5.16
N LEU A 124 -5.82 -4.29 -5.43
CA LEU A 124 -6.14 -2.88 -5.69
C LEU A 124 -7.12 -2.75 -6.86
N SER A 125 -6.99 -3.60 -7.89
CA SER A 125 -7.87 -3.63 -9.07
C SER A 125 -9.18 -4.40 -8.87
N LYS A 126 -9.49 -4.87 -7.65
CA LYS A 126 -10.63 -5.77 -7.37
C LYS A 126 -10.69 -6.99 -8.30
N GLY A 127 -9.54 -7.60 -8.58
CA GLY A 127 -9.45 -8.79 -9.44
C GLY A 127 -9.72 -8.54 -10.93
N THR A 128 -9.80 -7.29 -11.38
CA THR A 128 -9.85 -7.01 -12.83
C THR A 128 -8.50 -7.25 -13.50
N PHE A 129 -7.42 -7.00 -12.77
CA PHE A 129 -6.11 -7.57 -13.02
C PHE A 129 -5.95 -8.78 -12.10
N ASP A 130 -6.07 -9.98 -12.68
CA ASP A 130 -5.99 -11.25 -11.96
C ASP A 130 -4.88 -12.10 -12.59
N PRO A 131 -3.61 -11.81 -12.26
CA PRO A 131 -2.46 -12.50 -12.83
C PRO A 131 -2.35 -13.92 -12.27
N GLU A 132 -2.22 -14.89 -13.17
CA GLU A 132 -2.04 -16.31 -12.84
C GLU A 132 -0.57 -16.71 -12.99
N ASN A 133 -0.15 -17.76 -12.27
CA ASN A 133 1.16 -18.40 -12.43
C ASN A 133 2.33 -17.39 -12.38
N ILE A 134 2.31 -16.49 -11.39
CA ILE A 134 3.37 -15.51 -11.21
C ILE A 134 4.66 -16.23 -10.80
N GLU A 135 5.66 -16.16 -11.66
CA GLU A 135 6.99 -16.72 -11.47
C GLU A 135 8.03 -15.61 -11.41
N GLU A 136 8.83 -15.62 -10.35
CA GLU A 136 10.00 -14.78 -10.19
C GLU A 136 11.24 -15.68 -10.14
N LYS A 137 12.08 -15.60 -11.17
CA LYS A 137 13.25 -16.46 -11.34
C LYS A 137 14.52 -15.65 -11.24
N TRP A 138 15.40 -16.09 -10.36
CA TRP A 138 16.72 -15.52 -10.13
C TRP A 138 17.78 -16.44 -10.73
N LEU A 139 18.68 -15.89 -11.54
CA LEU A 139 19.84 -16.63 -12.05
C LEU A 139 20.98 -16.71 -11.04
N SER A 140 21.10 -15.73 -10.15
CA SER A 140 22.03 -15.70 -9.02
C SER A 140 21.45 -14.83 -7.90
N HIS A 141 22.17 -14.68 -6.78
CA HIS A 141 21.72 -13.85 -5.65
C HIS A 141 21.52 -12.37 -6.02
N SER A 142 22.27 -11.86 -7.01
CA SER A 142 22.19 -10.48 -7.51
C SER A 142 21.56 -10.39 -8.91
N GLY A 143 20.71 -11.37 -9.25
CA GLY A 143 20.08 -11.49 -10.56
C GLY A 143 21.00 -12.04 -11.66
N PRO A 144 20.65 -11.91 -12.95
CA PRO A 144 19.43 -11.29 -13.47
C PRO A 144 18.14 -11.90 -12.92
N ILE A 145 17.10 -11.08 -12.87
CA ILE A 145 15.77 -11.44 -12.39
C ILE A 145 14.86 -11.51 -13.61
N LYS A 146 14.02 -12.55 -13.70
CA LYS A 146 12.98 -12.68 -14.72
C LYS A 146 11.64 -12.89 -14.04
N VAL A 147 10.71 -11.98 -14.28
CA VAL A 147 9.35 -12.06 -13.76
C VAL A 147 8.40 -12.37 -14.91
N ASN A 148 7.56 -13.38 -14.74
CA ASN A 148 6.54 -13.74 -15.73
C ASN A 148 5.22 -14.05 -15.04
N PHE A 149 4.10 -13.74 -15.68
CA PHE A 149 2.77 -14.17 -15.27
C PHE A 149 1.85 -14.28 -16.47
N LYS A 150 0.73 -14.98 -16.32
CA LYS A 150 -0.32 -15.07 -17.33
C LYS A 150 -1.45 -14.10 -16.99
N PHE A 151 -1.92 -13.35 -17.98
CA PHE A 151 -3.07 -12.47 -17.85
C PHE A 151 -3.83 -12.41 -19.18
N ASN A 152 -5.14 -12.65 -19.18
CA ASN A 152 -5.98 -12.66 -20.40
C ASN A 152 -5.41 -13.50 -21.56
N ASN A 153 -4.93 -14.72 -21.27
CA ASN A 153 -4.27 -15.63 -22.23
C ASN A 153 -2.96 -15.11 -22.85
N GLU A 154 -2.45 -13.97 -22.39
CA GLU A 154 -1.12 -13.47 -22.72
C GLU A 154 -0.12 -13.90 -21.64
N ILE A 155 1.11 -14.20 -22.05
CA ILE A 155 2.25 -14.32 -21.13
C ILE A 155 2.92 -12.96 -21.08
N VAL A 156 2.90 -12.34 -19.91
CA VAL A 156 3.56 -11.06 -19.65
C VAL A 156 4.87 -11.35 -18.94
N GLY A 157 5.97 -10.88 -19.53
CA GLY A 157 7.31 -11.09 -18.99
C GLY A 157 8.11 -9.79 -18.96
N PHE A 158 8.89 -9.59 -17.90
CA PHE A 158 9.83 -8.48 -17.81
C PHE A 158 11.07 -8.85 -17.00
N GLU A 159 12.16 -8.13 -17.25
CA GLU A 159 13.42 -8.24 -16.53
C GLU A 159 13.63 -6.93 -15.76
N PRO A 160 13.44 -6.92 -14.43
CA PRO A 160 13.80 -5.78 -13.61
C PRO A 160 15.31 -5.72 -13.36
N LYS A 161 15.83 -4.51 -13.17
CA LYS A 161 17.21 -4.24 -12.82
C LYS A 161 17.42 -4.46 -11.32
N TYR A 162 18.31 -5.39 -10.98
CA TYR A 162 18.75 -5.56 -9.60
C TYR A 162 19.50 -4.32 -9.11
N SER A 163 19.17 -3.85 -7.90
CA SER A 163 19.78 -2.68 -7.28
C SER A 163 19.87 -2.87 -5.76
N ASP A 164 20.63 -3.88 -5.34
CA ASP A 164 20.71 -4.31 -3.94
C ASP A 164 19.32 -4.71 -3.42
N ASP A 165 18.87 -4.16 -2.30
CA ASP A 165 17.55 -4.37 -1.71
C ASP A 165 16.42 -3.52 -2.33
N TRP A 166 16.72 -2.72 -3.36
CA TRP A 166 15.75 -1.81 -3.97
C TRP A 166 14.89 -2.47 -5.06
N LEU A 167 13.61 -2.16 -5.02
CA LEU A 167 12.63 -2.54 -6.01
C LEU A 167 12.72 -1.67 -7.27
N ASP A 168 12.89 -2.32 -8.42
CA ASP A 168 12.77 -1.66 -9.73
C ASP A 168 11.30 -1.29 -10.00
N SER A 169 11.05 0.00 -10.22
CA SER A 169 9.73 0.58 -10.48
C SER A 169 9.04 0.06 -11.76
N LYS A 170 9.77 -0.63 -12.65
CA LYS A 170 9.23 -1.24 -13.87
C LYS A 170 8.02 -2.13 -13.60
N VAL A 171 7.95 -2.80 -12.43
CA VAL A 171 6.78 -3.61 -12.07
C VAL A 171 5.49 -2.80 -12.00
N PHE A 172 5.55 -1.55 -11.52
CA PHE A 172 4.38 -0.67 -11.42
C PHE A 172 3.88 -0.28 -12.81
N GLU A 173 4.80 0.06 -13.72
CA GLU A 173 4.47 0.40 -15.11
C GLU A 173 3.76 -0.77 -15.80
N ILE A 174 4.31 -1.98 -15.67
CA ILE A 174 3.71 -3.20 -16.24
C ILE A 174 2.31 -3.46 -15.68
N CYS A 175 2.13 -3.37 -14.36
CA CYS A 175 0.82 -3.57 -13.73
C CYS A 175 -0.19 -2.51 -14.15
N MET A 176 0.19 -1.22 -14.11
CA MET A 176 -0.69 -0.11 -14.49
C MET A 176 -1.13 -0.20 -15.96
N ASP A 177 -0.22 -0.53 -16.87
CA ASP A 177 -0.54 -0.65 -18.30
C ASP A 177 -1.53 -1.79 -18.56
N LYS A 178 -1.40 -2.92 -17.87
CA LYS A 178 -2.38 -4.02 -17.99
C LYS A 178 -3.75 -3.64 -17.39
N ILE A 179 -3.79 -2.84 -16.33
CA ILE A 179 -5.03 -2.39 -15.69
C ILE A 179 -5.77 -1.31 -16.51
N LYS A 180 -5.04 -0.35 -17.12
CA LYS A 180 -5.61 0.76 -17.91
C LYS A 180 -6.60 0.29 -18.98
N THR A 181 -6.41 -0.91 -19.51
CA THR A 181 -7.27 -1.50 -20.55
C THR A 181 -8.71 -1.83 -20.09
N LYS A 182 -9.03 -1.68 -18.79
CA LYS A 182 -10.29 -2.16 -18.19
C LYS A 182 -11.09 -1.09 -17.43
N ASN A 183 -10.87 0.19 -17.71
CA ASN A 183 -11.58 1.32 -17.07
C ASN A 183 -11.44 1.41 -15.54
N ILE A 184 -10.43 0.74 -14.95
CA ILE A 184 -10.03 1.00 -13.57
C ILE A 184 -9.01 2.11 -13.57
N ARG A 185 -9.27 3.10 -12.72
CA ARG A 185 -8.38 4.23 -12.55
C ARG A 185 -7.57 4.04 -11.27
N ILE A 186 -6.27 3.82 -11.47
CA ILE A 186 -5.25 3.84 -10.42
C ILE A 186 -4.39 5.07 -10.66
N VAL A 187 -4.14 5.81 -9.59
CA VAL A 187 -3.26 6.98 -9.61
C VAL A 187 -2.24 6.88 -8.50
N GLU A 188 -1.07 7.46 -8.75
CA GLU A 188 -0.08 7.62 -7.71
C GLU A 188 -0.44 8.84 -6.84
N CYS A 189 -0.52 8.64 -5.54
CA CYS A 189 -0.68 9.69 -4.55
C CYS A 189 0.72 10.22 -4.17
N LEU A 190 0.88 11.54 -4.18
CA LEU A 190 2.14 12.22 -3.86
C LEU A 190 2.09 12.94 -2.49
N GLY A 191 1.00 12.79 -1.75
CA GLY A 191 0.74 13.49 -0.50
C GLY A 191 0.44 14.97 -0.72
N GLU A 192 0.72 15.80 0.28
CA GLU A 192 0.46 17.26 0.19
C GLU A 192 1.39 17.98 -0.81
N ASN A 193 2.53 17.36 -1.15
CA ASN A 193 3.55 17.94 -2.03
C ASN A 193 3.60 17.22 -3.39
N LYS A 194 4.40 17.73 -4.33
CA LYS A 194 4.55 17.15 -5.68
C LYS A 194 5.71 16.14 -5.78
N TYR A 195 6.39 15.86 -4.68
CA TYR A 195 7.60 15.06 -4.62
C TYR A 195 7.35 13.63 -4.14
N GLY A 196 6.19 13.34 -3.54
CA GLY A 196 5.85 12.00 -3.06
C GLY A 196 6.38 11.71 -1.66
N TYR A 197 6.56 10.42 -1.36
CA TYR A 197 6.90 9.90 -0.04
C TYR A 197 8.37 9.48 0.09
N GLY A 198 9.28 10.18 -0.60
CA GLY A 198 10.72 9.91 -0.55
C GLY A 198 11.07 8.55 -1.16
N GLN A 199 11.46 7.59 -0.32
CA GLN A 199 11.79 6.21 -0.73
C GLN A 199 10.52 5.35 -0.94
N SER A 200 9.34 5.85 -0.57
CA SER A 200 8.09 5.11 -0.69
C SER A 200 7.22 5.60 -1.83
N VAL A 201 6.36 4.71 -2.33
CA VAL A 201 5.32 5.02 -3.33
C VAL A 201 3.94 4.71 -2.77
N ALA A 202 2.94 5.47 -3.22
CA ALA A 202 1.55 5.23 -2.87
C ALA A 202 0.67 5.22 -4.12
N PHE A 203 -0.12 4.17 -4.32
CA PHE A 203 -1.08 4.05 -5.40
C PHE A 203 -2.49 3.93 -4.84
N MET A 204 -3.45 4.65 -5.42
CA MET A 204 -4.85 4.62 -5.01
C MET A 204 -5.78 4.29 -6.18
N ARG A 205 -6.77 3.43 -5.95
CA ARG A 205 -7.87 3.18 -6.91
C ARG A 205 -8.98 4.20 -6.68
N LEU A 206 -9.04 5.22 -7.52
CA LEU A 206 -9.95 6.36 -7.37
C LEU A 206 -10.68 6.70 -8.66
N THR A 207 -11.98 6.93 -8.57
CA THR A 207 -12.70 7.71 -9.59
C THR A 207 -12.25 9.18 -9.55
N GLU A 208 -12.55 9.94 -10.60
CA GLU A 208 -12.24 11.39 -10.62
C GLU A 208 -12.93 12.14 -9.49
N THR A 209 -14.15 11.75 -9.12
CA THR A 209 -14.91 12.36 -8.02
C THR A 209 -14.25 12.08 -6.68
N GLU A 210 -13.84 10.83 -6.45
CA GLU A 210 -13.15 10.43 -5.22
C GLU A 210 -11.81 11.18 -5.09
N GLN A 211 -11.04 11.28 -6.17
CA GLN A 211 -9.80 12.07 -6.18
C GLN A 211 -10.03 13.53 -5.81
N LYS A 212 -11.04 14.19 -6.40
CA LYS A 212 -11.37 15.60 -6.09
C LYS A 212 -11.74 15.81 -4.62
N ILE A 213 -12.37 14.83 -3.99
CA ILE A 213 -12.64 14.88 -2.54
C ILE A 213 -11.32 14.88 -1.77
N LEU A 214 -10.40 13.95 -2.07
CA LEU A 214 -9.10 13.87 -1.37
C LEU A 214 -8.22 15.11 -1.62
N GLU A 215 -8.23 15.66 -2.84
CA GLU A 215 -7.54 16.93 -3.15
C GLU A 215 -8.09 18.11 -2.36
N LYS A 216 -9.40 18.12 -2.08
CA LYS A 216 -10.08 19.19 -1.34
C LYS A 216 -9.90 19.06 0.16
N GLU A 217 -10.14 17.87 0.71
CA GLU A 217 -10.18 17.64 2.15
C GLU A 217 -8.78 17.42 2.74
N TYR A 218 -7.84 16.84 1.98
CA TYR A 218 -6.48 16.49 2.45
C TYR A 218 -5.37 17.14 1.62
N HIS A 219 -5.70 17.98 0.64
CA HIS A 219 -4.72 18.67 -0.21
C HIS A 219 -3.78 17.77 -1.01
N TYR A 220 -4.09 16.47 -1.09
CA TYR A 220 -3.31 15.49 -1.83
C TYR A 220 -3.06 15.90 -3.28
N LYS A 221 -1.90 15.52 -3.80
CA LYS A 221 -1.51 15.63 -5.20
C LYS A 221 -1.43 14.24 -5.80
N PHE A 222 -1.71 14.14 -7.10
CA PHE A 222 -1.74 12.87 -7.80
C PHE A 222 -1.00 12.95 -9.13
N ARG A 223 -0.42 11.82 -9.55
CA ARG A 223 0.16 11.60 -10.88
C ARG A 223 -0.63 10.49 -11.59
N ASN A 224 -0.96 10.74 -12.87
CA ASN A 224 -1.68 9.82 -13.76
C ASN A 224 -0.73 9.04 -14.67
#